data_AF-A0A6S7HZB3-F1
#
_entry.id   AF-A0A6S7HZB3-F1
#
_cell.length_a   1.000
_cell.length_b   1.000
_cell.length_c   1.000
_cell.angle_alpha   90.00
_cell.angle_beta   90.00
_cell.angle_gamma   90.00
#
_symmetry.space_group_name_H-M   'P 1'
#
loop_
_entity.id
_entity.type
_entity.pdbx_description
1 polymer ?
#
loop_
_entity_poly.entity_id
_entity_poly.type
_entity_poly.pdbx_seq_one_letter_code
_entity_poly.pdbx_strand_id
1 'polypeptide(L)'
;MTVTKQFKILAQARFDLNRKIHMIQRNIQELREQGDQPILDQQSIRYEHTCKSGADNLATWASENRMAIHPDTKTKVMLVGTKRKLATIAEPLNISICGTTLSQSSSGKLLGIHMDDCLSWNEHISAVIKKFNTKL
;
A
#
# COMPACT_ATOMS: atom_id res chain seq x y z
N MET A 1 30.25 36.35 -48.24
CA MET A 1 29.51 35.07 -48.04
C MET A 1 29.55 34.50 -46.62
N THR A 2 30.30 35.11 -45.67
CA THR A 2 30.53 34.54 -44.32
C THR A 2 29.46 34.93 -43.30
N VAL A 3 28.95 36.16 -43.40
CA VAL A 3 27.99 36.75 -42.45
C VAL A 3 26.64 36.00 -42.47
N THR A 4 26.12 35.67 -43.65
CA THR A 4 24.84 34.95 -43.81
C THR A 4 24.89 33.51 -43.29
N LYS A 5 26.07 32.86 -43.33
CA LYS A 5 26.26 31.51 -42.76
C LYS A 5 26.25 31.55 -41.23
N GLN A 6 26.93 32.53 -40.62
CA GLN A 6 26.92 32.74 -39.17
C GLN A 6 25.51 33.06 -38.65
N PHE A 7 24.75 33.92 -39.33
CA PHE A 7 23.36 34.20 -38.96
C PHE A 7 22.45 32.96 -39.01
N LYS A 8 22.60 32.09 -40.01
CA LYS A 8 21.84 30.83 -40.08
C LYS A 8 22.19 29.86 -38.96
N ILE A 9 23.48 29.73 -38.63
CA ILE A 9 23.95 28.87 -37.53
C ILE A 9 23.43 29.39 -36.17
N LEU A 10 23.49 30.70 -35.94
CA LEU A 10 22.97 31.32 -34.71
C LEU A 10 21.45 31.20 -34.59
N ALA A 11 20.72 31.33 -35.70
CA ALA A 11 19.27 31.12 -35.72
C ALA A 11 18.89 29.67 -35.39
N GLN A 12 19.62 28.69 -35.93
CA GLN A 12 19.41 27.26 -35.64
C GLN A 12 19.73 26.93 -34.18
N ALA A 13 20.87 27.40 -33.67
CA ALA A 13 21.26 27.18 -32.28
C ALA A 13 20.24 27.79 -31.29
N ARG A 14 19.69 28.97 -31.61
CA ARG A 14 18.62 29.60 -30.82
C ARG A 14 17.32 28.78 -30.86
N PHE A 15 16.96 28.21 -32.01
CA PHE A 15 15.79 27.34 -32.14
C PHE A 15 15.95 26.05 -31.29
N ASP A 16 17.11 25.41 -31.36
CA ASP A 16 17.40 24.20 -30.59
C ASP A 16 17.44 24.46 -29.08
N LEU A 17 17.96 25.63 -28.67
CA LEU A 17 17.93 26.05 -27.26
C LEU A 17 16.50 26.28 -26.77
N ASN A 18 15.67 26.96 -27.56
CA ASN A 18 14.26 27.20 -27.21
C ASN A 18 13.48 25.87 -27.10
N ARG A 19 13.76 24.91 -27.99
CA ARG A 19 13.16 23.57 -27.93
C ARG A 19 13.58 22.81 -26.67
N LYS A 20 14.87 22.90 -26.28
CA LYS A 20 15.37 22.31 -25.03
C LYS A 20 14.75 22.97 -23.79
N ILE A 21 14.62 24.29 -23.78
CA ILE A 21 13.95 25.03 -22.70
C ILE A 21 12.50 24.55 -22.56
N HIS A 22 11.78 24.40 -23.67
CA HIS A 22 10.39 23.96 -23.63
C HIS A 22 10.25 22.50 -23.13
N MET A 23 11.18 21.63 -23.52
CA MET A 23 11.24 20.26 -23.02
C MET A 23 11.54 20.20 -21.52
N ILE A 24 12.47 21.03 -21.02
CA ILE A 24 12.79 21.12 -19.60
C ILE A 24 11.58 21.64 -18.82
N GLN A 25 10.89 22.67 -19.34
CA GLN A 25 9.68 23.19 -18.71
C GLN A 25 8.57 22.14 -18.62
N ARG A 26 8.38 21.35 -19.68
CA ARG A 26 7.44 20.23 -19.70
C ARG A 26 7.80 19.17 -18.66
N ASN A 27 9.05 18.74 -18.62
CA ASN A 27 9.50 17.74 -17.66
C ASN A 27 9.37 18.25 -16.21
N ILE A 28 9.64 19.55 -15.96
CA ILE A 28 9.44 20.17 -14.64
C ILE A 28 7.95 20.18 -14.27
N GLN A 29 7.05 20.42 -15.23
CA GLN A 29 5.61 20.37 -14.99
C GLN A 29 5.14 18.95 -14.67
N GLU A 30 5.60 17.95 -15.43
CA GLU A 30 5.32 16.53 -15.19
C GLU A 30 5.85 16.08 -13.81
N LEU A 31 7.03 16.55 -13.40
CA LEU A 31 7.60 16.27 -12.08
C LEU A 31 6.85 16.99 -10.93
N ARG A 32 6.30 18.18 -11.17
CA ARG A 32 5.45 18.90 -10.20
C ARG A 32 4.10 18.20 -10.03
N GLU A 33 3.51 17.72 -11.12
CA GLU A 33 2.27 16.94 -11.10
C GLU A 33 2.46 15.58 -10.43
N GLN A 34 3.66 14.99 -10.50
CA GLN A 34 4.04 13.79 -9.74
C GLN A 34 4.32 14.07 -8.25
N GLY A 35 4.76 15.28 -7.91
CA GLY A 35 5.05 15.71 -6.54
C GLY A 35 3.82 16.00 -5.67
N ASP A 36 2.65 16.15 -6.29
CA ASP A 36 1.37 16.41 -5.60
C ASP A 36 0.52 15.13 -5.38
N GLN A 37 0.99 13.96 -5.81
CA GLN A 37 0.37 12.71 -5.35
C GLN A 37 0.72 12.49 -3.87
N PRO A 38 -0.28 12.37 -2.98
CA PRO A 38 -0.02 12.29 -1.56
C PRO A 38 0.83 11.05 -1.26
N ILE A 39 1.93 11.25 -0.55
CA ILE A 39 2.85 10.21 -0.05
C ILE A 39 2.10 9.07 0.69
N LEU A 40 0.86 9.32 1.12
CA LEU A 40 -0.07 8.40 1.76
C LEU A 40 -0.52 7.25 0.84
N ASP A 41 -0.78 7.50 -0.45
CA ASP A 41 -1.26 6.48 -1.39
C ASP A 41 -0.17 5.44 -1.68
N GLN A 42 1.09 5.88 -1.78
CA GLN A 42 2.22 4.99 -2.04
C GLN A 42 2.44 3.96 -0.93
N GLN A 43 2.15 4.31 0.33
CA GLN A 43 2.29 3.36 1.44
C GLN A 43 1.18 2.32 1.44
N SER A 44 -0.07 2.72 1.22
CA SER A 44 -1.20 1.79 1.12
C SER A 44 -0.97 0.78 0.00
N ILE A 45 -0.60 1.26 -1.19
CA ILE A 45 -0.27 0.43 -2.36
C ILE A 45 0.83 -0.59 -2.03
N ARG A 46 1.86 -0.17 -1.29
CA ARG A 46 2.95 -1.08 -0.91
C ARG A 46 2.49 -2.18 0.06
N TYR A 47 1.64 -1.85 1.03
CA TYR A 47 1.09 -2.84 1.96
C TYR A 47 0.21 -3.84 1.23
N GLU A 48 -0.66 -3.36 0.34
CA GLU A 48 -1.50 -4.22 -0.51
C GLU A 48 -0.66 -5.17 -1.36
N HIS A 49 0.36 -4.66 -2.07
CA HIS A 49 1.23 -5.48 -2.90
C HIS A 49 1.95 -6.57 -2.10
N THR A 50 2.49 -6.22 -0.93
CA THR A 50 3.19 -7.17 -0.06
C THR A 50 2.23 -8.23 0.49
N CYS A 51 1.05 -7.82 0.93
CA CYS A 51 0.06 -8.73 1.48
C CYS A 51 -0.53 -9.65 0.41
N LYS A 52 -0.79 -9.12 -0.79
CA LYS A 52 -1.25 -9.90 -1.96
C LYS A 52 -0.25 -10.99 -2.32
N SER A 53 1.04 -10.66 -2.42
CA SER A 53 2.07 -11.67 -2.68
C SER A 53 2.09 -12.77 -1.60
N GLY A 54 1.91 -12.40 -0.33
CA GLY A 54 1.76 -13.38 0.76
C GLY A 54 0.52 -14.27 0.63
N ALA A 55 -0.63 -13.68 0.25
CA ALA A 55 -1.88 -14.40 0.04
C ALA A 55 -1.80 -15.38 -1.13
N ASP A 56 -1.14 -15.00 -2.23
CA ASP A 56 -0.93 -15.86 -3.39
C ASP A 56 -0.01 -17.05 -3.07
N ASN A 57 1.05 -16.81 -2.29
CA ASN A 57 1.93 -17.87 -1.79
C ASN A 57 1.17 -18.83 -0.86
N LEU A 58 0.32 -18.29 0.02
CA LEU A 58 -0.53 -19.10 0.90
C LEU A 58 -1.52 -19.95 0.11
N ALA A 59 -2.15 -19.39 -0.92
CA ALA A 59 -3.08 -20.11 -1.79
C ALA A 59 -2.37 -21.26 -2.54
N THR A 60 -1.17 -21.00 -3.05
CA THR A 60 -0.34 -22.00 -3.72
C THR A 60 0.01 -23.14 -2.76
N TRP A 61 0.55 -22.81 -1.58
CA TRP A 61 0.89 -23.79 -0.56
C TRP A 61 -0.32 -24.59 -0.09
N ALA A 62 -1.47 -23.95 0.13
CA ALA A 62 -2.69 -24.65 0.51
C ALA A 62 -3.15 -25.64 -0.57
N SER A 63 -3.08 -25.25 -1.84
CA SER A 63 -3.41 -26.12 -2.98
C SER A 63 -2.47 -27.34 -3.05
N GLU A 64 -1.17 -27.13 -2.93
CA GLU A 64 -0.16 -28.20 -2.93
C GLU A 64 -0.37 -29.20 -1.79
N ASN A 65 -0.83 -28.70 -0.63
CA ASN A 65 -1.08 -29.49 0.57
C ASN A 65 -2.54 -29.96 0.69
N ARG A 66 -3.34 -29.82 -0.37
CA ARG A 66 -4.75 -30.26 -0.42
C ARG A 66 -5.62 -29.68 0.71
N MET A 67 -5.36 -28.44 1.10
CA MET A 67 -6.15 -27.69 2.07
C MET A 67 -7.07 -26.70 1.37
N ALA A 68 -8.28 -26.58 1.90
CA ALA A 68 -9.25 -25.59 1.44
C ALA A 68 -9.10 -24.29 2.25
N ILE A 69 -8.98 -23.17 1.53
CA ILE A 69 -9.13 -21.82 2.10
C ILE A 69 -10.60 -21.44 1.98
N HIS A 70 -11.16 -20.77 2.99
CA HIS A 70 -12.54 -20.27 2.98
C HIS A 70 -12.56 -18.74 3.06
N PRO A 71 -12.33 -18.04 1.92
CA PRO A 71 -12.11 -16.60 1.89
C PRO A 71 -13.29 -15.78 2.42
N ASP A 72 -14.52 -16.19 2.10
CA ASP A 72 -15.74 -15.42 2.45
C ASP A 72 -16.09 -15.46 3.94
N THR A 73 -15.72 -16.52 4.65
CA THR A 73 -16.29 -16.82 5.98
C THR A 73 -15.26 -16.95 7.11
N LYS A 74 -14.07 -17.50 6.82
CA LYS A 74 -13.07 -17.82 7.86
C LYS A 74 -11.77 -17.03 7.71
N THR A 75 -11.46 -16.55 6.51
CA THR A 75 -10.24 -15.79 6.24
C THR A 75 -10.52 -14.30 6.33
N LYS A 76 -9.70 -13.59 7.10
CA LYS A 76 -9.76 -12.14 7.24
C LYS A 76 -8.37 -11.56 7.13
N VAL A 77 -8.29 -10.29 6.74
CA VAL A 77 -7.04 -9.53 6.77
C VAL A 77 -7.10 -8.51 7.92
N MET A 78 -5.97 -8.25 8.55
CA MET A 78 -5.84 -7.21 9.57
C MET A 78 -4.55 -6.45 9.30
N LEU A 79 -4.66 -5.14 9.18
CA LEU A 79 -3.50 -4.27 9.08
C LEU A 79 -3.06 -3.87 10.48
N VAL A 80 -1.84 -4.26 10.85
CA VAL A 80 -1.32 -4.03 12.20
C VAL A 80 -0.34 -2.86 12.20
N GLY A 81 -0.50 -1.93 13.12
CA GLY A 81 0.37 -0.76 13.23
C GLY A 81 0.04 0.13 14.42
N THR A 82 0.81 1.21 14.59
CA THR A 82 0.46 2.21 15.61
C THR A 82 -0.78 2.98 15.19
N LYS A 83 -1.59 3.45 16.15
CA LYS A 83 -2.78 4.29 15.89
C LYS A 83 -2.49 5.45 14.93
N ARG A 84 -1.35 6.13 15.12
CA ARG A 84 -0.93 7.24 14.25
C ARG A 84 -0.73 6.79 12.80
N LYS A 85 -0.13 5.61 12.58
CA LYS A 85 0.16 5.07 11.26
C LYS A 85 -1.07 4.47 10.59
N LEU A 86 -1.96 3.85 11.36
CA LEU A 86 -3.23 3.36 10.83
C LEU A 86 -4.14 4.53 10.44
N ALA A 87 -4.14 5.63 11.22
CA ALA A 87 -4.89 6.84 10.88
C ALA A 87 -4.41 7.54 9.60
N THR A 88 -3.19 7.27 9.12
CA THR A 88 -2.71 7.80 7.84
C THR A 88 -3.20 7.02 6.62
N ILE A 89 -3.88 5.90 6.83
CA ILE A 89 -4.37 5.03 5.76
C ILE A 89 -5.86 5.31 5.60
N ALA A 90 -6.21 5.98 4.50
CA ALA A 90 -7.57 6.46 4.25
C ALA A 90 -8.52 5.32 3.84
N GLU A 91 -8.01 4.35 3.09
CA GLU A 91 -8.82 3.27 2.50
C GLU A 91 -8.44 1.91 3.08
N PRO A 92 -9.42 1.00 3.26
CA PRO A 92 -9.15 -0.38 3.64
C PRO A 92 -8.38 -1.10 2.52
N LEU A 93 -7.59 -2.11 2.91
CA LEU A 93 -6.79 -2.90 1.99
C LEU A 93 -7.68 -3.71 1.05
N ASN A 94 -7.44 -3.60 -0.25
CA ASN A 94 -8.12 -4.41 -1.27
C ASN A 94 -7.30 -5.66 -1.61
N ILE A 95 -7.51 -6.72 -0.84
CA ILE A 95 -6.80 -8.00 -1.03
C ILE A 95 -7.80 -9.09 -1.39
N SER A 96 -7.50 -9.84 -2.45
CA SER A 96 -8.26 -11.01 -2.84
C SER A 96 -7.41 -12.28 -2.77
N ILE A 97 -8.05 -13.39 -2.43
CA ILE A 97 -7.46 -14.73 -2.45
C ILE A 97 -8.47 -15.69 -3.07
N CYS A 98 -8.01 -16.56 -3.97
CA CYS A 98 -8.87 -17.49 -4.71
C CYS A 98 -10.05 -16.81 -5.45
N GLY A 99 -9.88 -15.56 -5.91
CA GLY A 99 -10.93 -14.80 -6.62
C GLY A 99 -11.94 -14.08 -5.72
N THR A 100 -11.82 -14.21 -4.39
CA THR A 100 -12.69 -13.54 -3.42
C THR A 100 -11.94 -12.45 -2.66
N THR A 101 -12.53 -11.26 -2.53
CA THR A 101 -12.00 -10.17 -1.70
C THR A 101 -12.17 -10.47 -0.21
N LEU A 102 -11.08 -10.37 0.54
CA LEU A 102 -11.06 -10.61 1.98
C LEU A 102 -11.64 -9.43 2.76
N SER A 103 -12.35 -9.76 3.84
CA SER A 103 -12.82 -8.74 4.79
C SER A 103 -11.67 -8.27 5.69
N GLN A 104 -11.52 -6.95 5.83
CA GLN A 104 -10.60 -6.37 6.80
C GLN A 104 -11.23 -6.32 8.20
N SER A 105 -10.48 -6.75 9.21
CA SER A 105 -10.89 -6.76 10.61
C SER A 105 -9.93 -5.92 11.44
N SER A 106 -10.45 -5.17 12.42
CA SER A 106 -9.66 -4.42 13.40
C SER A 106 -9.33 -5.24 14.66
N SER A 107 -9.98 -6.39 14.85
CA SER A 107 -9.63 -7.33 15.91
C SER A 107 -9.88 -8.78 15.51
N GLY A 108 -9.27 -9.70 16.24
CA GLY A 108 -9.42 -11.13 16.00
C GLY A 108 -8.78 -11.96 17.10
N LYS A 109 -9.22 -13.22 17.18
CA LYS A 109 -8.63 -14.20 18.10
C LYS A 109 -7.72 -15.14 17.33
N LEU A 110 -6.45 -15.19 17.72
CA LEU A 110 -5.46 -16.10 17.14
C LEU A 110 -4.86 -16.95 18.26
N LEU A 111 -4.97 -18.27 18.13
CA LEU A 111 -4.42 -19.26 19.09
C LEU A 111 -4.82 -18.99 20.55
N GLY A 112 -6.02 -18.47 20.79
CA GLY A 112 -6.51 -18.15 22.13
C GLY A 112 -6.27 -16.72 22.61
N ILE A 113 -5.41 -15.96 21.92
CA ILE A 113 -5.05 -14.58 22.24
C ILE A 113 -5.97 -13.65 21.44
N HIS A 114 -6.48 -12.60 22.09
CA HIS A 114 -7.26 -11.56 21.41
C HIS A 114 -6.30 -10.44 21.01
N MET A 115 -6.27 -10.12 19.72
CA MET A 115 -5.42 -9.08 19.16
C MET A 115 -6.28 -8.05 18.46
N ASP A 116 -5.87 -6.80 18.56
CA ASP A 116 -6.40 -5.70 17.78
C ASP A 116 -5.32 -5.15 16.83
N ASP A 117 -5.75 -4.38 15.84
CA ASP A 117 -4.92 -3.72 14.82
C ASP A 117 -3.83 -2.81 15.41
N CYS A 118 -4.06 -2.30 16.62
CA CYS A 118 -3.14 -1.44 17.35
C CYS A 118 -2.26 -2.20 18.36
N LEU A 119 -2.40 -3.52 18.47
CA LEU A 119 -1.81 -4.35 19.52
C LEU A 119 -1.97 -3.74 20.92
N SER A 120 -3.16 -3.26 21.24
CA SER A 120 -3.44 -2.62 22.53
C SER A 120 -3.59 -3.62 23.68
N TRP A 121 -3.91 -4.88 23.35
CA TRP A 121 -4.10 -6.00 24.29
C TRP A 121 -5.24 -5.83 25.30
N ASN A 122 -6.00 -4.74 25.22
CA ASN A 122 -7.04 -4.40 26.19
C ASN A 122 -8.12 -5.49 26.30
N GLU A 123 -8.58 -6.02 25.16
CA GLU A 123 -9.56 -7.11 25.12
C GLU A 123 -8.99 -8.39 25.73
N HIS A 124 -7.73 -8.73 25.41
CA HIS A 124 -7.08 -9.92 25.94
C HIS A 124 -6.91 -9.85 27.46
N ILE A 125 -6.40 -8.72 27.98
CA ILE A 125 -6.22 -8.50 29.41
C ILE A 125 -7.56 -8.61 30.13
N SER A 126 -8.60 -7.96 29.60
CA SER A 126 -9.95 -8.02 30.15
C SER A 126 -10.51 -9.45 30.17
N ALA A 127 -10.29 -10.21 29.09
CA ALA A 127 -10.69 -11.61 29.01
C ALA A 127 -9.95 -12.51 30.02
N VAL A 128 -8.66 -12.25 30.27
CA VAL A 128 -7.86 -12.98 31.26
C VAL A 128 -8.31 -12.65 32.69
N ILE A 129 -8.49 -11.37 33.02
CA ILE A 129 -8.99 -10.93 34.34
C ILE A 129 -10.36 -11.55 34.62
N LYS A 130 -11.28 -11.50 33.65
CA LYS A 130 -12.62 -12.09 33.80
C LYS A 130 -12.53 -13.59 34.06
N LYS A 131 -11.70 -14.33 33.31
CA LYS A 131 -11.49 -15.76 33.54
C LYS A 131 -10.91 -16.08 34.91
N PHE A 132 -10.04 -15.22 35.42
CA PHE A 132 -9.46 -15.39 36.74
C PHE A 132 -10.51 -15.16 37.84
N ASN A 133 -11.27 -14.07 37.74
CA ASN A 133 -12.32 -13.73 38.71
C ASN A 133 -13.48 -14.75 38.73
N THR A 134 -13.71 -15.48 37.65
CA THR A 134 -14.72 -16.56 37.63
C THR A 134 -14.25 -17.87 38.28
N LYS A 135 -12.95 -17.99 38.58
CA LYS A 135 -12.34 -19.21 39.13
C LYS A 135 -11.92 -19.07 40.60
N LEU A 136 -12.00 -17.87 41.15
CA LEU A 136 -11.92 -17.59 42.58
C LEU A 136 -13.32 -17.67 43.19
#